data_AF-A0AAU4TP84-F1
#
_entry.id   AF-A0AAU4TP84-F1
#
_cell.length_a   1.000
_cell.length_b   1.000
_cell.length_c   1.000
_cell.angle_alpha   90.00
_cell.angle_beta   90.00
_cell.angle_gamma   90.00
#
_symmetry.space_group_name_H-M   'P 1'
#
loop_
_entity.id
_entity.type
_entity.pdbx_description
1 polymer ?
#
loop_
_entity_poly.entity_id
_entity_poly.type
_entity_poly.pdbx_seq_one_letter_code
_entity_poly.pdbx_strand_id
1 'polypeptide(L)' 'MTGQALKNPHCADDFREWIRCMNSEGLKVVGLPDNAGWNYASNDQPINSDEIESSCRLEACSARK' A
#
# COMPACT_ATOMS: atom_id res chain seq x y z
N MET A 1 -4.07 8.74 -8.78
CA MET A 1 -4.88 7.73 -8.06
C MET A 1 -4.36 7.66 -6.63
N THR A 2 -5.25 7.42 -5.67
CA THR A 2 -4.92 7.42 -4.24
C THR A 2 -5.50 6.16 -3.61
N GLY A 3 -4.70 5.36 -2.90
CA GLY A 3 -5.20 4.21 -2.16
C GLY A 3 -5.74 4.65 -0.80
N GLN A 4 -6.99 4.31 -0.48
CA GLN A 4 -7.55 4.59 0.85
C GLN A 4 -6.93 3.65 1.88
N ALA A 5 -6.52 4.20 3.02
CA ALA A 5 -6.16 3.37 4.15
C ALA A 5 -7.39 2.64 4.68
N LEU A 6 -7.23 1.34 4.93
CA LEU A 6 -8.28 0.55 5.54
C LEU A 6 -8.50 1.05 6.96
N LYS A 7 -9.72 1.53 7.26
CA LYS A 7 -10.18 1.87 8.63
C LYS A 7 -10.28 0.64 9.56
N ASN A 8 -9.52 -0.41 9.30
CA ASN A 8 -9.41 -1.57 10.18
C ASN A 8 -8.18 -1.35 11.07
N PRO A 9 -8.32 -1.18 12.39
CA PRO A 9 -7.18 -0.94 13.29
C PRO A 9 -6.16 -2.09 13.27
N HIS A 10 -6.55 -3.28 12.83
CA HIS A 10 -5.63 -4.39 12.62
C HIS A 10 -4.72 -4.22 11.39
N CYS A 11 -5.17 -3.52 10.33
CA CYS A 11 -4.36 -3.22 9.15
C CYS A 11 -3.56 -1.89 9.27
N ALA A 12 -3.61 -1.19 10.42
CA ALA A 12 -2.86 0.06 10.59
C ALA A 12 -1.36 -0.18 10.82
N ASP A 13 -0.97 -1.24 11.53
CA ASP A 13 0.41 -1.75 11.53
C ASP A 13 0.77 -2.32 10.15
N ASP A 14 -0.17 -3.04 9.54
CA ASP A 14 -0.02 -3.61 8.19
C ASP A 14 0.06 -2.52 7.10
N PHE A 15 -0.30 -1.27 7.39
CA PHE A 15 -0.25 -0.17 6.43
C PHE A 15 1.19 0.18 6.06
N ARG A 16 2.11 0.17 7.03
CA ARG A 16 3.54 0.40 6.76
C ARG A 16 4.15 -0.75 5.96
N GLU A 17 3.75 -1.98 6.26
CA GLU A 17 4.17 -3.17 5.49
C GLU A 17 3.59 -3.17 4.08
N TRP A 18 2.35 -2.70 3.91
CA TRP A 18 1.73 -2.51 2.60
C TRP A 18 2.50 -1.48 1.75
N ILE A 19 2.84 -0.33 2.33
CA ILE A 19 3.68 0.71 1.69
C ILE A 19 5.07 0.19 1.36
N ARG A 20 5.65 -0.62 2.24
CA ARG A 20 6.96 -1.23 2.04
C ARG A 20 6.93 -2.25 0.89
N CYS A 21 5.91 -3.11 0.85
CA CYS A 21 5.74 -4.08 -0.22
C CYS A 21 5.57 -3.39 -1.57
N MET A 22 4.68 -2.40 -1.67
CA MET A 22 4.47 -1.64 -2.90
C MET A 22 5.77 -1.00 -3.40
N ASN A 23 6.53 -0.34 -2.51
CA ASN A 23 7.82 0.26 -2.88
C ASN A 23 8.89 -0.77 -3.27
N SER A 24 8.85 -1.97 -2.69
CA SER A 24 9.76 -3.08 -3.01
C SER A 24 9.48 -3.66 -4.39
N GLU A 25 8.21 -3.78 -4.77
CA GLU A 25 7.75 -4.21 -6.10
C GLU A 25 7.94 -3.13 -7.19
N GLY A 26 8.39 -1.94 -6.80
CA GLY A 26 8.68 -0.82 -7.71
C GLY A 26 7.57 0.21 -7.81
N LEU A 27 6.42 -0.01 -7.16
CA LEU A 27 5.34 0.97 -7.06
C LEU A 27 5.72 2.07 -6.06
N LYS A 28 6.16 3.22 -6.59
CA LYS A 28 6.69 4.32 -5.76
C LYS A 28 5.54 5.04 -5.08
N VAL A 29 5.35 4.79 -3.78
CA VAL A 29 4.24 5.33 -3.00
C VAL A 29 4.71 5.96 -1.69
N VAL A 30 4.01 7.00 -1.25
CA VAL A 30 4.19 7.67 0.04
C VAL A 30 2.92 7.58 0.87
N GLY A 31 3.06 7.16 2.13
CA GLY A 31 1.95 7.16 3.08
C GLY A 31 1.56 8.58 3.46
N LEU A 32 0.26 8.83 3.54
CA LEU A 32 -0.32 10.07 4.07
C LEU A 32 -0.32 10.05 5.59
N PRO A 33 -0.26 11.23 6.24
CA PRO A 33 -0.42 11.34 7.69
C PRO A 33 -1.75 10.73 8.17
N ASP A 34 -1.78 10.36 9.45
CA ASP A 34 -2.94 9.78 10.14
C ASP A 34 -3.45 8.46 9.56
N ASN A 35 -2.60 7.75 8.79
CA ASN A 35 -3.01 6.60 7.99
C ASN A 35 -4.26 6.95 7.17
N ALA A 36 -4.28 8.11 6.50
CA ALA A 36 -5.40 8.50 5.64
C ALA A 36 -5.40 7.73 4.30
N GLY A 37 -4.27 7.14 3.93
CA GLY A 37 -4.07 6.45 2.66
C GLY A 37 -2.65 6.68 2.14
N TRP A 38 -2.45 6.48 0.84
CA TRP A 38 -1.16 6.73 0.19
C TRP A 38 -1.33 7.36 -1.18
N ASN A 39 -0.27 8.03 -1.62
CA ASN A 39 -0.17 8.67 -2.93
C ASN A 39 1.04 8.15 -3.71
N TYR A 40 0.98 8.24 -5.04
CA TYR A 40 2.16 8.02 -5.87
C TYR A 40 3.23 9.08 -5.60
N ALA A 41 4.45 8.62 -5.37
CA ALA A 41 5.61 9.46 -5.14
C ALA A 41 6.28 9.90 -6.47
N SER A 42 5.93 9.23 -7.58
CA SER A 42 6.46 9.49 -8.92
C SER A 42 5.39 9.24 -9.98
N ASN A 43 5.53 9.85 -11.16
CA ASN A 43 4.71 9.54 -12.34
C ASN A 43 5.21 8.28 -13.07
N ASP A 44 6.41 7.80 -12.73
CA ASP A 44 6.98 6.56 -13.26
C ASP A 44 6.47 5.38 -12.45
N GLN A 45 5.25 4.94 -12.77
CA GLN A 45 4.62 3.79 -12.12
C GLN A 45 4.60 2.59 -13.09
N PRO A 46 4.82 1.38 -12.58
CA PRO A 46 4.68 0.17 -13.37
C PRO A 46 3.26 0.01 -13.92
N ILE A 47 3.14 -0.57 -15.11
CA ILE A 47 1.84 -0.82 -15.77
C ILE A 47 0.95 -1.77 -14.96
N ASN A 48 1.56 -2.66 -14.15
CA ASN A 48 0.89 -3.58 -13.24
C ASN A 48 0.68 -2.99 -11.84
N SER A 49 0.56 -1.67 -11.72
CA SER A 49 0.39 -0.97 -10.43
C SER A 49 -0.77 -1.48 -9.59
N ASP A 50 -1.95 -1.69 -10.19
CA ASP A 50 -3.13 -2.24 -9.52
C ASP A 50 -2.91 -3.68 -9.00
N GLU A 51 -2.14 -4.48 -9.73
CA GLU A 51 -1.81 -5.86 -9.34
C GLU A 51 -0.87 -5.89 -8.14
N ILE A 52 0.17 -5.03 -8.17
CA ILE A 52 1.11 -4.85 -7.05
C ILE A 52 0.34 -4.38 -5.81
N GLU A 53 -0.53 -3.37 -5.94
CA GLU A 53 -1.33 -2.87 -4.83
C GLU A 53 -2.16 -3.98 -4.20
N SER A 54 -2.90 -4.73 -5.01
CA SER A 54 -3.81 -5.80 -4.56
C SER A 54 -3.05 -6.96 -3.91
N SER A 55 -1.93 -7.38 -4.53
CA SER A 55 -1.05 -8.43 -4.01
C SER A 55 -0.46 -8.03 -2.66
N CYS A 56 0.16 -6.85 -2.59
CA CYS A 56 0.74 -6.34 -1.36
C CYS A 56 -0.31 -6.09 -0.26
N ARG A 57 -1.53 -5.72 -0.63
CA ARG A 57 -2.63 -5.57 0.32
C ARG A 57 -3.08 -6.90 0.88
N LEU A 58 -3.16 -7.94 0.05
CA LEU A 58 -3.46 -9.29 0.49
C LEU A 58 -2.37 -9.78 1.43
N GLU A 59 -1.09 -9.72 1.06
CA GLU A 59 0.02 -10.15 1.93
C GLU A 59 0.01 -9.42 3.28
N ALA A 60 -0.13 -8.09 3.26
CA ALA A 60 -0.13 -7.29 4.48
C ALA A 60 -1.32 -7.61 5.41
N CYS A 61 -2.55 -7.72 4.88
CA CYS A 61 -3.75 -7.95 5.71
C CYS A 61 -4.12 -9.44 5.89
N SER A 62 -3.54 -10.38 5.13
CA SER A 62 -3.80 -11.83 5.24
C SER A 62 -2.73 -12.58 6.04
N ALA A 63 -1.61 -11.95 6.36
CA ALA A 63 -0.57 -12.49 7.25
C ALA A 63 -1.02 -12.71 8.71
N ARG A 64 -2.27 -12.38 9.07
CA ARG A 64 -2.90 -12.84 10.31
C ARG A 64 -4.04 -13.82 10.04
N LYS A 65 -3.68 -15.10 9.96
CA LYS A 65 -4.58 -16.22 10.23
C LYS A 65 -4.06 -17.02 11.41
#